data_AF-A0A534SNS3-F1
#
_entry.id   AF-A0A534SNS3-F1
#
_cell.length_a   1.000
_cell.length_b   1.000
_cell.length_c   1.000
_cell.angle_alpha   90.00
_cell.angle_beta   90.00
_cell.angle_gamma   90.00
#
_symmetry.space_group_name_H-M   'P 1'
#
loop_
_entity.id
_entity.type
_entity.pdbx_description
1 polymer ?
#
loop_
_entity_poly.entity_id
_entity_poly.type
_entity_poly.pdbx_seq_one_letter_code
_entity_poly.pdbx_strand_id
1 'polypeptide(L)'
;MSLRKSVNTREFQGQQVEGEERPIGRGDSLWRILVEEKGLPGQKFRSYLVVIRGLNPQIKNLDVLRIGDKIFIPLRPEGTIEARARTEAGAERNPAKTGTTINYRVKSGEHLYQILREQLKLSEERKLAEYYSLVRDLNPERKDWDNLLGGEIIRLPTLGTELQAASAGSGGATPLKRNAEPVISAQPKPPAQGKTSSPAFDARQALRAPAKENMPLFAKVAEAMGSEVQQSGEEVVSLKDGTVRFERSTYPVIVNPTLRQKLVVDPDGKIPASLKTKLNDPSIGTPVLPMTNGLSIQDAVGQLLAGLGYQSLPADRPVVIQEEGVALEAKGNWMVLAPEVSNKPQEVYVINLTENPNEIPDYLKSELAKKGLHLRDVVPPATAKNSRSNTLESNEPGARPSQIKTWPPDKQEIVDALLLSYGITFGIAENLSVELGDGLRVDTRTDRTFELGGQRTALFFHNTDPETRKLLQDKQGIKAVELDLRSLSTRELISRLLNLVGDQAAYREHRFSAASGSVQDRLTVKVWGFQLTKKPMFVTDRQIPPALHKFFFEKGLEIVYFR
;
A
#
# COMPACT_ATOMS: atom_id res chain seq x y z
N MET A 1 27.72 -36.13 -22.04
CA MET A 1 27.99 -36.37 -20.61
C MET A 1 26.67 -36.57 -19.89
N SER A 2 26.42 -37.75 -19.30
CA SER A 2 25.16 -38.03 -18.59
C SER A 2 25.27 -37.58 -17.13
N LEU A 3 24.38 -36.67 -16.73
CA LEU A 3 24.21 -36.28 -15.32
C LEU A 3 23.25 -37.28 -14.68
N ARG A 4 23.79 -38.20 -13.88
CA ARG A 4 23.00 -39.07 -13.00
C ARG A 4 22.23 -38.19 -12.02
N LYS A 5 20.90 -38.11 -12.14
CA LYS A 5 20.03 -37.53 -11.11
C LYS A 5 20.09 -38.45 -9.89
N SER A 6 20.61 -37.95 -8.77
CA SER A 6 20.56 -38.64 -7.48
C SER A 6 19.14 -38.57 -6.94
N VAL A 7 18.40 -39.68 -7.05
CA VAL A 7 17.11 -39.86 -6.38
C VAL A 7 17.41 -40.21 -4.92
N ASN A 8 16.90 -39.40 -4.00
CA ASN A 8 17.03 -39.56 -2.56
C ASN A 8 15.63 -39.74 -1.95
N THR A 9 15.54 -40.41 -0.82
CA THR A 9 14.24 -40.69 -0.16
C THR A 9 14.20 -39.99 1.20
N ARG A 10 13.09 -39.30 1.51
CA ARG A 10 12.84 -38.68 2.81
C ARG A 10 11.49 -39.08 3.35
N GLU A 11 11.40 -39.27 4.66
CA GLU A 11 10.14 -39.62 5.31
C GLU A 11 9.28 -38.38 5.57
N PHE A 12 8.00 -38.46 5.22
CA PHE A 12 7.00 -37.46 5.56
C PHE A 12 5.72 -38.15 6.01
N GLN A 13 5.29 -37.87 7.24
CA GLN A 13 4.09 -38.45 7.87
C GLN A 13 4.04 -40.00 7.80
N GLY A 14 5.16 -40.67 8.05
CA GLY A 14 5.24 -42.15 8.04
C GLY A 14 5.36 -42.79 6.66
N GLN A 15 5.45 -41.99 5.59
CA GLN A 15 5.66 -42.49 4.22
C GLN A 15 7.00 -42.04 3.65
N GLN A 16 7.66 -42.95 2.94
CA GLN A 16 8.89 -42.64 2.23
C GLN A 16 8.58 -41.94 0.90
N VAL A 17 9.05 -40.69 0.77
CA VAL A 17 8.86 -39.85 -0.40
C VAL A 17 10.17 -39.76 -1.18
N GLU A 18 10.14 -40.25 -2.41
CA GLU A 18 11.26 -40.13 -3.36
C GLU A 18 11.32 -38.71 -3.93
N GLY A 19 12.51 -38.14 -3.95
CA GLY A 19 12.76 -36.78 -4.37
C GLY A 19 14.20 -36.56 -4.82
N GLU A 20 14.51 -35.33 -5.18
CA GLU A 20 15.88 -34.91 -5.52
C GLU A 20 16.30 -33.74 -4.66
N GLU A 21 17.59 -33.69 -4.29
CA GLU A 21 18.16 -32.49 -3.68
C GLU A 21 18.62 -31.53 -4.77
N ARG A 22 18.06 -30.33 -4.77
CA ARG A 22 18.37 -29.28 -5.73
C ARG A 22 18.92 -28.05 -5.02
N PRO A 23 20.07 -27.50 -5.46
CA PRO A 23 20.52 -26.19 -5.01
C PRO A 23 19.70 -25.07 -5.69
N ILE A 24 19.30 -24.07 -4.93
CA ILE A 24 18.55 -22.91 -5.43
C ILE A 24 19.49 -21.99 -6.22
N GLY A 25 19.18 -21.76 -7.49
CA GLY A 25 19.88 -20.84 -8.38
C GLY A 25 19.32 -19.40 -8.34
N ARG A 26 19.99 -18.49 -9.05
CA ARG A 26 19.52 -17.11 -9.21
C ARG A 26 18.25 -17.08 -10.05
N GLY A 27 17.15 -16.58 -9.48
CA GLY A 27 15.84 -16.50 -10.16
C GLY A 27 14.99 -17.78 -10.08
N ASP A 28 15.38 -18.72 -9.21
CA ASP A 28 14.59 -19.90 -8.89
C ASP A 28 13.46 -19.53 -7.92
N SER A 29 12.27 -20.07 -8.16
CA SER A 29 11.11 -20.00 -7.26
C SER A 29 10.48 -21.38 -7.13
N LEU A 30 9.78 -21.66 -6.02
CA LEU A 30 9.07 -22.94 -5.85
C LEU A 30 8.02 -23.14 -6.94
N TRP A 31 7.37 -22.07 -7.39
CA TRP A 31 6.43 -22.13 -8.51
C TRP A 31 7.11 -22.61 -9.79
N ARG A 32 8.21 -21.96 -10.18
CA ARG A 32 8.97 -22.33 -11.37
C ARG A 32 9.52 -23.75 -11.30
N ILE A 33 10.08 -24.13 -10.16
CA ILE A 33 10.64 -25.46 -9.95
C ILE A 33 9.56 -26.54 -10.00
N LEU A 34 8.42 -26.37 -9.33
CA LEU A 34 7.39 -27.41 -9.21
C LEU A 34 6.45 -27.46 -10.41
N VAL A 35 6.02 -26.30 -10.91
CA VAL A 35 5.00 -26.20 -11.96
C VAL A 35 5.65 -26.17 -13.34
N GLU A 36 6.66 -25.30 -13.55
CA GLU A 36 7.25 -25.13 -14.88
C GLU A 36 8.29 -26.20 -15.21
N GLU A 37 9.18 -26.55 -14.27
CA GLU A 37 10.25 -27.52 -14.53
C GLU A 37 9.85 -28.97 -14.26
N LYS A 38 9.05 -29.22 -13.20
CA LYS A 38 8.58 -30.57 -12.85
C LYS A 38 7.21 -30.91 -13.44
N GLY A 39 6.53 -29.95 -14.06
CA GLY A 39 5.26 -30.18 -14.74
C GLY A 39 4.10 -30.51 -13.80
N LEU A 40 4.18 -30.13 -12.51
CA LEU A 40 3.10 -30.39 -11.56
C LEU A 40 1.93 -29.41 -11.79
N PRO A 41 0.67 -29.85 -11.63
CA PRO A 41 -0.49 -28.99 -11.88
C PRO A 41 -0.58 -27.83 -10.88
N GLY A 42 -0.52 -26.60 -11.38
CA GLY A 42 -0.53 -25.37 -10.57
C GLY A 42 -1.78 -25.19 -9.68
N GLN A 43 -2.91 -25.83 -10.01
CA GLN A 43 -4.12 -25.81 -9.17
C GLN A 43 -3.90 -26.43 -7.78
N LYS A 44 -2.95 -27.38 -7.67
CA LYS A 44 -2.60 -28.06 -6.41
C LYS A 44 -1.36 -27.47 -5.73
N PHE A 45 -0.89 -26.30 -6.19
CA PHE A 45 0.33 -25.68 -5.68
C PHE A 45 0.31 -25.45 -4.17
N ARG A 46 -0.81 -24.98 -3.61
CA ARG A 46 -0.97 -24.79 -2.16
C ARG A 46 -0.81 -26.10 -1.38
N SER A 47 -1.25 -27.22 -1.94
CA SER A 47 -1.12 -28.54 -1.34
C SER A 47 0.33 -29.05 -1.40
N TYR A 48 1.06 -28.76 -2.49
CA TYR A 48 2.48 -29.09 -2.61
C TYR A 48 3.35 -28.32 -1.61
N LEU A 49 3.02 -27.07 -1.31
CA LEU A 49 3.74 -26.28 -0.31
C LEU A 49 3.73 -26.94 1.07
N VAL A 50 2.62 -27.58 1.45
CA VAL A 50 2.52 -28.27 2.75
C VAL A 50 3.45 -29.48 2.81
N VAL A 51 3.52 -30.26 1.73
CA VAL A 51 4.41 -31.43 1.63
C VAL A 51 5.88 -31.00 1.63
N ILE A 52 6.21 -29.94 0.88
CA ILE A 52 7.58 -29.43 0.79
C ILE A 52 8.04 -28.82 2.12
N ARG A 53 7.14 -28.18 2.87
CA ARG A 53 7.42 -27.67 4.23
C ARG A 53 7.77 -28.79 5.19
N GLY A 54 7.07 -29.91 5.08
CA GLY A 54 7.37 -31.10 5.87
C GLY A 54 8.67 -31.79 5.50
N LEU A 55 9.02 -31.83 4.22
CA LEU A 55 10.25 -32.47 3.73
C LEU A 55 11.51 -31.60 3.91
N ASN A 56 11.33 -30.30 4.16
CA ASN A 56 12.41 -29.33 4.32
C ASN A 56 12.28 -28.49 5.60
N PRO A 57 12.25 -29.11 6.79
CA PRO A 57 12.09 -28.39 8.05
C PRO A 57 13.26 -27.43 8.35
N GLN A 58 14.41 -27.63 7.70
CA GLN A 58 15.57 -26.74 7.80
C GLN A 58 15.33 -25.35 7.18
N ILE A 59 14.37 -25.22 6.27
CA ILE A 59 14.01 -23.93 5.64
C ILE A 59 12.89 -23.30 6.46
N LYS A 60 13.24 -22.33 7.30
CA LYS A 60 12.29 -21.69 8.24
C LYS A 60 11.13 -20.98 7.52
N ASN A 61 11.38 -20.42 6.33
CA ASN A 61 10.38 -19.76 5.47
C ASN A 61 10.54 -20.18 3.99
N LEU A 62 9.55 -20.89 3.45
CA LEU A 62 9.55 -21.35 2.05
C LEU A 62 9.23 -20.24 1.03
N ASP A 63 8.70 -19.11 1.49
CA ASP A 63 8.40 -17.95 0.66
C ASP A 63 9.66 -17.12 0.34
N VAL A 64 10.79 -17.41 0.99
CA VAL A 64 12.09 -16.75 0.76
C VAL A 64 13.18 -17.80 0.60
N LEU A 65 13.49 -18.16 -0.65
CA LEU A 65 14.58 -19.08 -0.97
C LEU A 65 15.90 -18.30 -1.13
N ARG A 66 16.98 -18.71 -0.44
CA ARG A 66 18.31 -18.09 -0.64
C ARG A 66 19.09 -18.85 -1.70
N ILE A 67 19.82 -18.11 -2.54
CA ILE A 67 20.68 -18.70 -3.57
C ILE A 67 21.75 -19.55 -2.88
N GLY A 68 21.87 -20.81 -3.27
CA GLY A 68 22.77 -21.80 -2.68
C GLY A 68 22.13 -22.75 -1.66
N ASP A 69 20.91 -22.46 -1.18
CA ASP A 69 20.17 -23.37 -0.29
C ASP A 69 19.85 -24.68 -1.03
N LYS A 70 19.94 -25.83 -0.34
CA LYS A 70 19.54 -27.13 -0.89
C LYS A 70 18.13 -27.48 -0.45
N ILE A 71 17.23 -27.64 -1.43
CA ILE A 71 15.85 -28.05 -1.20
C ILE A 71 15.62 -29.47 -1.71
N PHE A 72 14.91 -30.27 -0.93
CA PHE A 72 14.44 -31.59 -1.35
C PHE A 72 13.08 -31.44 -2.05
N ILE A 73 13.03 -31.82 -3.32
CA ILE A 73 11.84 -31.71 -4.17
C ILE A 73 11.28 -33.11 -4.42
N PRO A 74 10.04 -33.41 -4.02
CA PRO A 74 9.44 -34.72 -4.27
C PRO A 74 9.16 -34.92 -5.77
N LEU A 75 9.48 -36.10 -6.30
CA LEU A 75 9.26 -36.45 -7.71
C LEU A 75 7.78 -36.79 -8.01
N ARG A 76 7.03 -37.28 -7.00
CA ARG A 76 5.60 -37.63 -7.11
C ARG A 76 4.81 -37.19 -5.87
N PRO A 77 4.53 -35.89 -5.70
CA PRO A 77 3.82 -35.38 -4.52
C PRO A 77 2.32 -35.75 -4.48
N GLU A 78 1.73 -36.14 -5.62
CA GLU A 78 0.32 -36.56 -5.73
C GLU A 78 -0.01 -37.75 -4.82
N GLY A 79 0.85 -38.79 -4.79
CA GLY A 79 0.63 -39.98 -3.97
C GLY A 79 0.61 -39.69 -2.47
N THR A 80 1.38 -38.70 -2.02
CA THR A 80 1.44 -38.26 -0.62
C THR A 80 0.26 -37.39 -0.23
N ILE A 81 -0.27 -36.58 -1.16
CA ILE A 81 -1.47 -35.76 -0.95
C ILE A 81 -2.72 -36.63 -0.94
N GLU A 82 -2.81 -37.62 -1.83
CA GLU A 82 -3.91 -38.59 -1.86
C GLU A 82 -3.86 -39.55 -0.66
N ALA A 83 -2.66 -39.95 -0.22
CA ALA A 83 -2.50 -40.71 1.01
C ALA A 83 -3.04 -39.92 2.20
N ARG A 84 -2.66 -38.64 2.37
CA ARG A 84 -3.20 -37.76 3.42
C ARG A 84 -4.74 -37.64 3.36
N ALA A 85 -5.31 -37.47 2.17
CA ALA A 85 -6.76 -37.43 2.00
C ALA A 85 -7.44 -38.76 2.39
N ARG A 86 -6.75 -39.91 2.22
CA ARG A 86 -7.22 -41.24 2.66
C ARG A 86 -6.98 -41.49 4.16
N THR A 87 -5.90 -40.99 4.76
CA THR A 87 -5.67 -41.08 6.22
C THR A 87 -6.62 -40.17 7.00
N GLU A 88 -6.98 -39.01 6.45
CA GLU A 88 -7.98 -38.09 7.02
C GLU A 88 -9.42 -38.63 6.91
N ALA A 89 -9.69 -39.57 6.00
CA ALA A 89 -10.99 -40.21 5.83
C ALA A 89 -11.17 -41.52 6.63
N GLY A 90 -10.09 -42.09 7.19
CA GLY A 90 -10.10 -43.41 7.84
C GLY A 90 -9.71 -43.45 9.32
N ALA A 91 -9.38 -42.32 9.95
CA ALA A 91 -9.04 -42.28 11.37
C ALA A 91 -10.25 -41.85 12.23
N GLU A 92 -10.83 -42.82 12.94
CA GLU A 92 -11.78 -42.58 14.03
C GLU A 92 -11.21 -41.55 15.02
N ARG A 93 -12.03 -40.53 15.31
CA ARG A 93 -11.70 -39.41 16.20
C ARG A 93 -11.61 -39.90 17.65
N ASN A 94 -10.41 -39.89 18.22
CA ASN A 94 -10.24 -39.75 19.67
C ASN A 94 -10.18 -38.26 20.05
N PRO A 95 -10.91 -37.82 21.09
CA PRO A 95 -11.21 -36.41 21.32
C PRO A 95 -10.11 -35.72 22.12
N ALA A 96 -9.49 -34.69 21.53
CA ALA A 96 -8.67 -33.73 22.25
C ALA A 96 -9.30 -32.34 22.15
N LYS A 97 -9.95 -31.95 23.25
CA LYS A 97 -10.45 -30.62 23.65
C LYS A 97 -11.54 -29.99 22.76
N THR A 98 -12.77 -30.37 23.06
CA THR A 98 -14.01 -29.68 22.70
C THR A 98 -13.97 -28.24 23.21
N GLY A 99 -13.69 -27.28 22.33
CA GLY A 99 -14.14 -25.91 22.53
C GLY A 99 -15.66 -25.91 22.36
N THR A 100 -16.40 -25.61 23.42
CA THR A 100 -17.86 -25.51 23.34
C THR A 100 -18.21 -24.40 22.33
N THR A 101 -19.14 -24.68 21.43
CA THR A 101 -19.60 -23.69 20.43
C THR A 101 -21.06 -23.37 20.70
N ILE A 102 -21.44 -22.11 20.56
CA ILE A 102 -22.83 -21.66 20.70
C ILE A 102 -23.37 -21.23 19.34
N ASN A 103 -24.64 -21.55 19.09
CA ASN A 103 -25.36 -21.10 17.90
C ASN A 103 -25.96 -19.72 18.20
N TYR A 104 -25.56 -18.70 17.44
CA TYR A 104 -26.06 -17.34 17.57
C TYR A 104 -26.90 -16.96 16.35
N ARG A 105 -28.10 -16.42 16.59
CA ARG A 105 -28.98 -15.94 15.52
C ARG A 105 -28.75 -14.45 15.29
N VAL A 106 -28.20 -14.12 14.13
CA VAL A 106 -27.89 -12.75 13.69
C VAL A 106 -29.17 -11.92 13.61
N LYS A 107 -29.19 -10.71 14.16
CA LYS A 107 -30.29 -9.75 13.96
C LYS A 107 -30.02 -8.86 12.75
N SER A 108 -31.08 -8.31 12.16
CA SER A 108 -30.96 -7.46 10.97
C SER A 108 -30.06 -6.25 11.25
N GLY A 109 -29.01 -6.08 10.43
CA GLY A 109 -28.05 -4.97 10.53
C GLY A 109 -26.85 -5.21 11.46
N GLU A 110 -26.70 -6.39 12.05
CA GLU A 110 -25.52 -6.74 12.86
C GLU A 110 -24.35 -7.21 11.99
N HIS A 111 -23.13 -6.82 12.37
CA HIS A 111 -21.89 -7.30 11.73
C HIS A 111 -21.07 -8.16 12.70
N LEU A 112 -20.23 -9.05 12.17
CA LEU A 112 -19.54 -10.07 12.97
C LEU A 112 -18.67 -9.46 14.09
N TYR A 113 -18.00 -8.34 13.80
CA TYR A 113 -17.23 -7.61 14.81
C TYR A 113 -18.08 -7.09 15.98
N GLN A 114 -19.31 -6.65 15.71
CA GLN A 114 -20.24 -6.20 16.74
C GLN A 114 -20.74 -7.38 17.57
N ILE A 115 -21.09 -8.49 16.92
CA ILE A 115 -21.52 -9.72 17.60
C ILE A 115 -20.41 -10.28 18.50
N LEU A 116 -19.15 -10.29 18.04
CA LEU A 116 -18.00 -10.73 18.84
C LEU A 116 -17.73 -9.82 20.05
N ARG A 117 -17.89 -8.50 19.90
CA ARG A 117 -17.74 -7.54 21.00
C ARG A 117 -18.84 -7.68 22.03
N GLU A 118 -20.09 -7.86 21.61
CA GLU A 118 -21.25 -7.91 22.50
C GLU A 118 -21.44 -9.28 23.15
N GLN A 119 -21.26 -10.37 22.40
CA GLN A 119 -21.48 -11.74 22.90
C GLN A 119 -20.30 -12.34 23.65
N LEU A 120 -19.06 -12.00 23.24
CA LEU A 120 -17.83 -12.51 23.87
C LEU A 120 -17.09 -11.44 24.70
N LYS A 121 -17.66 -10.22 24.84
CA LYS A 121 -17.08 -9.10 25.62
C LYS A 121 -15.62 -8.78 25.25
N LEU A 122 -15.25 -8.92 23.99
CA LEU A 122 -13.88 -8.73 23.51
C LEU A 122 -13.63 -7.25 23.18
N SER A 123 -12.94 -6.51 24.05
CA SER A 123 -12.56 -5.10 23.83
C SER A 123 -11.18 -4.92 23.16
N GLU A 124 -10.36 -5.98 23.14
CA GLU A 124 -9.00 -5.98 22.59
C GLU A 124 -8.98 -6.30 21.09
N GLU A 125 -8.47 -5.38 20.27
CA GLU A 125 -8.52 -5.45 18.79
C GLU A 125 -7.73 -6.64 18.21
N ARG A 126 -6.63 -7.02 18.87
CA ARG A 126 -5.82 -8.18 18.48
C ARG A 126 -6.53 -9.51 18.72
N LYS A 127 -7.23 -9.64 19.85
CA LYS A 127 -8.04 -10.83 20.18
C LYS A 127 -9.28 -10.91 19.30
N LEU A 128 -9.83 -9.76 18.91
CA LEU A 128 -10.98 -9.67 18.01
C LEU A 128 -10.64 -10.24 16.62
N ALA A 129 -9.46 -9.96 16.07
CA ALA A 129 -9.00 -10.50 14.78
C ALA A 129 -8.73 -12.02 14.82
N GLU A 130 -8.23 -12.51 15.96
CA GLU A 130 -8.00 -13.94 16.20
C GLU A 130 -9.32 -14.71 16.28
N TYR A 131 -10.30 -14.19 17.05
CA TYR A 131 -11.64 -14.77 17.16
C TYR A 131 -12.43 -14.65 15.85
N TYR A 132 -12.21 -13.60 15.06
CA TYR A 132 -12.78 -13.47 13.73
C TYR A 132 -12.35 -14.63 12.82
N SER A 133 -11.04 -14.93 12.78
CA SER A 133 -10.51 -16.07 12.03
C SER A 133 -11.10 -17.39 12.52
N LEU A 134 -11.21 -17.57 13.84
CA LEU A 134 -11.76 -18.78 14.44
C LEU A 134 -13.25 -18.99 14.10
N VAL A 135 -14.06 -17.92 14.01
CA VAL A 135 -15.45 -18.02 13.55
C VAL A 135 -15.54 -18.40 12.07
N ARG A 136 -14.60 -17.93 11.23
CA ARG A 136 -14.55 -18.33 9.81
C ARG A 136 -14.22 -19.80 9.64
N ASP A 137 -13.30 -20.30 10.46
CA ASP A 137 -12.94 -21.72 10.47
C ASP A 137 -14.09 -22.61 10.98
N LEU A 138 -14.93 -22.09 11.90
CA LEU A 138 -16.10 -22.79 12.45
C LEU A 138 -17.34 -22.76 11.55
N ASN A 139 -17.37 -21.91 10.53
CA ASN A 139 -18.49 -21.84 9.57
C ASN A 139 -17.96 -21.76 8.12
N PRO A 140 -17.26 -22.82 7.64
CA PRO A 140 -16.60 -22.82 6.33
C PRO A 140 -17.59 -22.74 5.15
N GLU A 141 -18.86 -23.00 5.41
CA GLU A 141 -19.96 -22.94 4.42
C GLU A 141 -20.26 -21.50 3.97
N ARG A 142 -19.81 -20.51 4.75
CA ARG A 142 -20.04 -19.09 4.47
C ARG A 142 -18.87 -18.45 3.72
N LYS A 143 -19.18 -17.85 2.56
CA LYS A 143 -18.20 -17.23 1.66
C LYS A 143 -18.09 -15.70 1.81
N ASP A 144 -19.18 -15.02 2.15
CA ASP A 144 -19.22 -13.57 2.36
C ASP A 144 -19.47 -13.24 3.84
N TRP A 145 -18.53 -12.53 4.47
CA TRP A 145 -18.51 -12.22 5.90
C TRP A 145 -18.79 -10.75 6.21
N ASP A 146 -18.82 -9.91 5.16
CA ASP A 146 -19.08 -8.47 5.29
C ASP A 146 -20.59 -8.18 5.36
N ASN A 147 -21.42 -9.11 4.85
CA ASN A 147 -22.88 -9.04 4.88
C ASN A 147 -23.49 -10.19 5.68
N LEU A 148 -23.94 -9.92 6.93
CA LEU A 148 -24.73 -10.89 7.71
C LEU A 148 -26.23 -10.66 7.51
N LEU A 149 -26.97 -11.72 7.12
CA LEU A 149 -28.41 -11.61 6.88
C LEU A 149 -29.18 -11.80 8.19
N GLY A 150 -30.15 -10.93 8.45
CA GLY A 150 -31.00 -11.02 9.64
C GLY A 150 -31.74 -12.35 9.69
N GLY A 151 -31.59 -13.09 10.78
CA GLY A 151 -32.19 -14.40 11.03
C GLY A 151 -31.25 -15.60 10.81
N GLU A 152 -30.06 -15.38 10.27
CA GLU A 152 -29.03 -16.40 10.00
C GLU A 152 -28.40 -16.95 11.30
N ILE A 153 -28.08 -18.25 11.34
CA ILE A 153 -27.48 -18.90 12.52
C ILE A 153 -25.99 -19.13 12.28
N ILE A 154 -25.13 -18.52 13.11
CA ILE A 154 -23.67 -18.67 13.06
C ILE A 154 -23.15 -19.38 14.31
N ARG A 155 -22.10 -20.19 14.16
CA ARG A 155 -21.42 -20.87 15.27
C ARG A 155 -20.32 -19.98 15.82
N LEU A 156 -20.39 -19.66 17.11
CA LEU A 156 -19.38 -18.90 17.82
C LEU A 156 -18.62 -19.78 18.81
N PRO A 157 -17.31 -19.57 18.99
CA PRO A 157 -16.52 -20.26 20.02
C PRO A 157 -16.81 -19.66 21.41
N THR A 158 -17.03 -20.49 22.43
CA THR A 158 -17.13 -19.99 23.82
C THR A 158 -15.74 -19.73 24.41
N LEU A 159 -15.62 -18.69 25.25
CA LEU A 159 -14.44 -18.46 26.07
C LEU A 159 -14.28 -19.61 27.08
N GLY A 160 -13.24 -20.42 26.90
CA GLY A 160 -12.83 -21.42 27.88
C GLY A 160 -12.55 -20.77 29.24
N THR A 161 -13.09 -21.38 30.28
CA THR A 161 -13.04 -20.98 31.69
C THR A 161 -11.62 -20.79 32.21
N GLU A 162 -11.17 -19.54 32.36
CA GLU A 162 -10.08 -19.20 33.30
C GLU A 162 -10.18 -17.77 33.89
N LEU A 163 -11.26 -17.04 33.64
CA LEU A 163 -11.51 -15.69 34.18
C LEU A 163 -12.94 -15.55 34.71
N GLN A 164 -13.35 -16.48 35.58
CA GLN A 164 -14.49 -16.31 36.50
C GLN A 164 -14.15 -16.94 37.85
N ALA A 165 -13.17 -16.37 38.55
CA ALA A 165 -12.96 -16.60 39.97
C ALA A 165 -12.28 -15.40 40.65
N ALA A 166 -12.64 -14.17 40.28
CA ALA A 166 -12.23 -12.98 41.04
C ALA A 166 -13.06 -11.74 40.66
N SER A 167 -14.39 -11.80 40.70
CA SER A 167 -15.25 -10.61 40.88
C SER A 167 -16.74 -10.99 40.85
N ALA A 168 -17.26 -11.42 41.99
CA ALA A 168 -18.69 -11.37 42.28
C ALA A 168 -18.90 -11.06 43.77
N GLY A 169 -19.68 -10.00 44.02
CA GLY A 169 -20.16 -9.53 45.33
C GLY A 169 -19.34 -8.38 45.90
N SER A 170 -19.83 -7.18 46.19
CA SER A 170 -21.18 -6.57 46.25
C SER A 170 -20.94 -5.05 46.12
N GLY A 171 -21.75 -4.24 45.45
CA GLY A 171 -23.14 -3.97 45.81
C GLY A 171 -23.21 -2.96 46.96
N GLY A 172 -23.53 -1.69 46.69
CA GLY A 172 -23.79 -0.69 47.73
C GLY A 172 -23.99 0.74 47.20
N ALA A 173 -25.16 1.31 47.50
CA ALA A 173 -25.76 2.51 46.89
C ALA A 173 -25.35 3.87 47.51
N THR A 174 -25.59 4.92 46.71
CA THR A 174 -25.81 6.40 46.90
C THR A 174 -26.05 6.97 48.33
N PRO A 175 -25.97 8.32 48.63
CA PRO A 175 -26.25 9.49 47.75
C PRO A 175 -25.49 10.86 47.98
N LEU A 176 -25.64 11.76 46.98
CA LEU A 176 -25.81 13.24 46.97
C LEU A 176 -25.04 14.21 47.90
N LYS A 177 -24.44 15.25 47.28
CA LYS A 177 -24.47 16.71 47.61
C LYS A 177 -23.68 17.47 46.52
N ARG A 178 -24.28 18.18 45.56
CA ARG A 178 -24.80 19.58 45.59
C ARG A 178 -23.89 20.57 46.34
N ASN A 179 -23.21 21.43 45.59
CA ASN A 179 -23.19 22.89 45.80
C ASN A 179 -22.78 23.62 44.52
N ALA A 180 -23.59 24.63 44.16
CA ALA A 180 -23.37 25.59 43.09
C ALA A 180 -22.76 26.87 43.70
N GLU A 181 -21.72 27.42 43.06
CA GLU A 181 -21.63 28.76 42.43
C GLU A 181 -21.05 29.88 43.34
N PRO A 182 -20.47 31.00 42.82
CA PRO A 182 -20.70 31.62 41.50
C PRO A 182 -19.49 32.17 40.69
N VAL A 183 -19.74 32.31 39.38
CA VAL A 183 -19.46 33.43 38.44
C VAL A 183 -18.24 34.34 38.65
N ILE A 184 -17.33 34.44 37.65
CA ILE A 184 -16.96 35.71 36.92
C ILE A 184 -16.52 35.39 35.48
N SER A 185 -17.28 35.91 34.50
CA SER A 185 -16.90 36.03 33.10
C SER A 185 -16.01 37.26 32.88
N ALA A 186 -14.91 37.11 32.13
CA ALA A 186 -14.20 38.23 31.52
C ALA A 186 -13.78 37.85 30.08
N GLN A 187 -14.48 38.43 29.10
CA GLN A 187 -14.07 38.48 27.70
C GLN A 187 -12.87 39.42 27.53
N PRO A 188 -11.84 39.04 26.75
CA PRO A 188 -10.97 40.01 26.10
C PRO A 188 -11.40 40.26 24.65
N LYS A 189 -11.59 41.54 24.33
CA LYS A 189 -11.74 42.08 22.97
C LYS A 189 -10.54 41.76 22.07
N PRO A 190 -10.74 41.63 20.74
CA PRO A 190 -9.66 41.39 19.77
C PRO A 190 -8.90 42.68 19.43
N PRO A 191 -7.56 42.66 19.33
CA PRO A 191 -6.83 43.72 18.63
C PRO A 191 -6.54 43.33 17.17
N ALA A 192 -7.05 44.19 16.29
CA ALA A 192 -6.47 44.71 15.06
C ALA A 192 -5.60 43.79 14.17
N GLN A 193 -6.10 43.57 12.96
CA GLN A 193 -5.38 43.04 11.80
C GLN A 193 -4.19 43.94 11.41
N GLY A 194 -2.98 43.48 11.71
CA GLY A 194 -1.77 43.90 11.01
C GLY A 194 -1.39 42.84 9.99
N LYS A 195 -1.44 43.17 8.69
CA LYS A 195 -0.88 42.34 7.61
C LYS A 195 0.64 42.33 7.72
N THR A 196 1.18 41.46 8.56
CA THR A 196 2.56 40.97 8.40
C THR A 196 2.48 39.65 7.65
N SER A 197 2.80 39.68 6.35
CA SER A 197 3.11 38.47 5.60
C SER A 197 4.31 37.81 6.27
N SER A 198 4.09 36.72 7.01
CA SER A 198 5.17 35.85 7.48
C SER A 198 5.97 35.37 6.27
N PRO A 199 7.31 35.33 6.34
CA PRO A 199 8.11 34.71 5.29
C PRO A 199 7.70 33.23 5.16
N ALA A 200 7.54 32.78 3.92
CA ALA A 200 7.26 31.38 3.61
C ALA A 200 8.35 30.49 4.26
N PHE A 201 7.94 29.43 4.95
CA PHE A 201 8.87 28.49 5.57
C PHE A 201 9.72 27.80 4.50
N ASP A 202 11.03 28.00 4.59
CA ASP A 202 11.98 27.23 3.80
C ASP A 202 12.44 26.00 4.60
N ALA A 203 11.86 24.85 4.27
CA ALA A 203 12.25 23.56 4.85
C ALA A 203 13.75 23.28 4.70
N ARG A 204 14.41 23.80 3.64
CA ARG A 204 15.85 23.62 3.43
C ARG A 204 16.67 24.46 4.40
N GLN A 205 16.18 25.65 4.75
CA GLN A 205 16.82 26.49 5.76
C GLN A 205 16.69 25.86 7.15
N ALA A 206 15.51 25.33 7.48
CA ALA A 206 15.28 24.63 8.74
C ALA A 206 16.20 23.40 8.90
N LEU A 207 16.40 22.61 7.85
CA LEU A 207 17.29 21.43 7.89
C LEU A 207 18.76 21.77 8.11
N ARG A 208 19.21 22.93 7.60
CA ARG A 208 20.60 23.41 7.75
C ARG A 208 20.84 24.15 9.07
N ALA A 209 19.78 24.45 9.82
CA ALA A 209 19.91 25.16 11.08
C ALA A 209 20.72 24.31 12.10
N PRO A 210 21.43 24.96 13.05
CA PRO A 210 22.18 24.24 14.08
C PRO A 210 21.26 23.38 14.95
N ALA A 211 21.54 22.08 15.07
CA ALA A 211 20.71 21.13 15.81
C ALA A 211 20.57 21.49 17.29
N LYS A 212 21.67 21.95 17.91
CA LYS A 212 21.72 22.37 19.31
C LYS A 212 20.72 23.50 19.62
N GLU A 213 20.56 24.45 18.70
CA GLU A 213 19.64 25.58 18.85
C GLU A 213 18.19 25.17 18.52
N ASN A 214 17.99 24.03 17.86
CA ASN A 214 16.71 23.53 17.38
C ASN A 214 16.32 22.18 18.01
N MET A 215 16.71 21.96 19.26
CA MET A 215 16.36 20.75 20.03
C MET A 215 14.86 20.41 20.05
N PRO A 216 13.92 21.37 20.08
CA PRO A 216 12.49 21.04 19.98
C PRO A 216 12.09 20.39 18.65
N LEU A 217 12.71 20.78 17.53
CA LEU A 217 12.45 20.12 16.24
C LEU A 217 13.09 18.72 16.21
N PHE A 218 14.31 18.59 16.74
CA PHE A 218 14.97 17.29 16.89
C PHE A 218 14.13 16.31 17.72
N ALA A 219 13.57 16.76 18.85
CA ALA A 219 12.67 15.96 19.69
C ALA A 219 11.41 15.51 18.94
N LYS A 220 10.77 16.41 18.19
CA LYS A 220 9.59 16.05 17.37
C LYS A 220 9.88 14.98 16.32
N VAL A 221 11.08 15.00 15.72
CA VAL A 221 11.48 13.94 14.78
C VAL A 221 11.64 12.59 15.50
N ALA A 222 12.24 12.59 16.70
CA ALA A 222 12.34 11.38 17.52
C ALA A 222 10.95 10.82 17.89
N GLU A 223 10.02 11.69 18.29
CA GLU A 223 8.62 11.35 18.61
C GLU A 223 7.87 10.79 17.39
N ALA A 224 8.08 11.37 16.20
CA ALA A 224 7.48 10.87 14.95
C ALA A 224 7.94 9.44 14.60
N MET A 225 9.10 9.02 15.13
CA MET A 225 9.64 7.67 15.03
C MET A 225 9.24 6.77 16.20
N GLY A 226 8.31 7.21 17.04
CA GLY A 226 7.83 6.47 18.22
C GLY A 226 8.81 6.44 19.38
N SER A 227 9.79 7.36 19.41
CA SER A 227 10.74 7.47 20.52
C SER A 227 10.30 8.53 21.52
N GLU A 228 10.63 8.33 22.79
CA GLU A 228 10.34 9.24 23.88
C GLU A 228 11.61 9.99 24.29
N VAL A 229 11.52 11.31 24.46
CA VAL A 229 12.63 12.14 24.94
C VAL A 229 12.50 12.34 26.45
N GLN A 230 13.41 11.74 27.22
CA GLN A 230 13.42 11.81 28.67
C GLN A 230 14.43 12.86 29.15
N GLN A 231 13.94 13.87 29.88
CA GLN A 231 14.73 15.03 30.34
C GLN A 231 14.79 15.18 31.88
N SER A 232 14.27 14.20 32.63
CA SER A 232 14.22 14.23 34.09
C SER A 232 14.65 12.92 34.71
N GLY A 233 15.33 12.99 35.85
CA GLY A 233 15.85 11.84 36.60
C GLY A 233 17.25 11.42 36.16
N GLU A 234 17.72 10.28 36.69
CA GLU A 234 19.03 9.73 36.37
C GLU A 234 18.92 8.52 35.43
N GLU A 235 19.83 8.43 34.45
CA GLU A 235 20.08 7.24 33.65
C GLU A 235 21.36 6.57 34.12
N VAL A 236 21.29 5.26 34.40
CA VAL A 236 22.43 4.49 34.89
C VAL A 236 22.85 3.47 33.84
N VAL A 237 24.11 3.54 33.40
CA VAL A 237 24.69 2.65 32.40
C VAL A 237 25.83 1.86 33.02
N SER A 238 25.70 0.54 33.01
CA SER A 238 26.74 -0.38 33.50
C SER A 238 27.74 -0.67 32.38
N LEU A 239 29.01 -0.37 32.63
CA LEU A 239 30.15 -0.72 31.79
C LEU A 239 30.94 -1.87 32.42
N LYS A 240 31.83 -2.51 31.66
CA LYS A 240 32.73 -3.56 32.17
C LYS A 240 33.60 -3.09 33.33
N ASP A 241 33.95 -1.80 33.35
CA ASP A 241 34.90 -1.21 34.30
C ASP A 241 34.24 -0.32 35.37
N GLY A 242 32.90 -0.31 35.45
CA GLY A 242 32.18 0.52 36.44
C GLY A 242 30.81 0.99 35.96
N THR A 243 30.18 1.88 36.72
CA THR A 243 28.85 2.41 36.42
C THR A 243 28.94 3.90 36.11
N VAL A 244 28.26 4.34 35.05
CA VAL A 244 28.15 5.74 34.67
C VAL A 244 26.73 6.20 34.93
N ARG A 245 26.59 7.39 35.53
CA ARG A 245 25.29 8.02 35.78
C ARG A 245 25.18 9.29 34.97
N PHE A 246 24.08 9.43 34.24
CA PHE A 246 23.75 10.61 33.47
C PHE A 246 22.53 11.29 34.08
N GLU A 247 22.69 12.55 34.45
CA GLU A 247 21.57 13.41 34.81
C GLU A 247 20.80 13.78 33.53
N ARG A 248 19.55 13.32 33.38
CA ARG A 248 18.78 13.45 32.12
C ARG A 248 18.42 14.88 31.77
N SER A 249 18.42 15.78 32.76
CA SER A 249 18.25 17.22 32.52
C SER A 249 19.47 17.85 31.82
N THR A 250 20.65 17.24 31.95
CA THR A 250 21.89 17.67 31.26
C THR A 250 22.19 16.83 30.01
N TYR A 251 21.91 15.53 30.07
CA TYR A 251 22.11 14.56 28.99
C TYR A 251 20.80 13.85 28.67
N PRO A 252 19.92 14.46 27.84
CA PRO A 252 18.64 13.87 27.49
C PRO A 252 18.79 12.47 26.91
N VAL A 253 17.88 11.57 27.27
CA VAL A 253 17.88 10.18 26.79
C VAL A 253 16.70 9.97 25.87
N ILE A 254 16.96 9.50 24.66
CA ILE A 254 15.95 9.10 23.70
C ILE A 254 15.75 7.60 23.83
N VAL A 255 14.52 7.17 24.11
CA VAL A 255 14.16 5.76 24.28
C VAL A 255 13.17 5.37 23.20
N ASN A 256 13.48 4.32 22.44
CA ASN A 256 12.51 3.70 21.54
C ASN A 256 11.95 2.43 22.22
N PRO A 257 10.72 2.47 22.78
CA PRO A 257 10.16 1.33 23.52
C PRO A 257 9.89 0.12 22.62
N THR A 258 9.58 0.35 21.33
CA THR A 258 9.29 -0.72 20.37
C THR A 258 10.56 -1.49 19.99
N LEU A 259 11.67 -0.78 19.76
CA LEU A 259 12.96 -1.36 19.40
C LEU A 259 13.81 -1.74 20.63
N ARG A 260 13.39 -1.32 21.83
CA ARG A 260 14.14 -1.44 23.09
C ARG A 260 15.56 -0.87 23.00
N GLN A 261 15.70 0.20 22.22
CA GLN A 261 16.95 0.91 22.05
C GLN A 261 16.88 2.24 22.79
N LYS A 262 18.05 2.73 23.20
CA LYS A 262 18.19 4.02 23.85
C LYS A 262 19.44 4.73 23.38
N LEU A 263 19.43 6.05 23.41
CA LEU A 263 20.52 6.90 22.98
C LEU A 263 20.64 8.08 23.93
N VAL A 264 21.86 8.41 24.33
CA VAL A 264 22.16 9.57 25.17
C VAL A 264 22.58 10.73 24.28
N VAL A 265 21.93 11.89 24.43
CA VAL A 265 22.33 13.11 23.73
C VAL A 265 23.38 13.83 24.58
N ASP A 266 24.45 14.31 23.96
CA ASP A 266 25.51 15.14 24.56
C ASP A 266 25.43 16.56 23.97
N PRO A 267 24.57 17.45 24.52
CA PRO A 267 24.29 18.77 23.96
C PRO A 267 25.50 19.71 23.90
N ASP A 268 26.46 19.52 24.81
CA ASP A 268 27.63 20.37 24.99
C ASP A 268 28.94 19.72 24.52
N GLY A 269 28.90 18.48 24.04
CA GLY A 269 30.10 17.75 23.64
C GLY A 269 31.04 17.41 24.81
N LYS A 270 30.55 17.45 26.05
CA LYS A 270 31.36 17.35 27.28
C LYS A 270 31.76 15.92 27.62
N ILE A 271 31.10 14.91 27.02
CA ILE A 271 31.43 13.51 27.29
C ILE A 271 32.78 13.18 26.62
N PRO A 272 33.80 12.71 27.37
CA PRO A 272 35.13 12.38 26.84
C PRO A 272 35.08 11.28 25.77
N ALA A 273 35.98 11.35 24.78
CA ALA A 273 36.04 10.39 23.67
C ALA A 273 36.22 8.93 24.15
N SER A 274 37.05 8.71 25.16
CA SER A 274 37.27 7.38 25.75
C SER A 274 35.99 6.76 26.33
N LEU A 275 35.12 7.59 26.91
CA LEU A 275 33.83 7.15 27.44
C LEU A 275 32.82 6.92 26.32
N LYS A 276 32.79 7.79 25.29
CA LYS A 276 31.95 7.60 24.10
C LYS A 276 32.21 6.26 23.41
N THR A 277 33.48 5.90 23.21
CA THR A 277 33.84 4.61 22.60
C THR A 277 33.31 3.42 23.40
N LYS A 278 33.36 3.48 24.74
CA LYS A 278 32.81 2.41 25.59
C LYS A 278 31.28 2.33 25.52
N LEU A 279 30.60 3.48 25.47
CA LEU A 279 29.13 3.54 25.41
C LEU A 279 28.57 3.14 24.04
N ASN A 280 29.33 3.41 22.98
CA ASN A 280 29.00 3.02 21.60
C ASN A 280 29.27 1.53 21.31
N ASP A 281 29.82 0.76 22.26
CA ASP A 281 29.95 -0.69 22.12
C ASP A 281 28.54 -1.31 22.00
N PRO A 282 28.26 -2.09 20.93
CA PRO A 282 26.96 -2.72 20.74
C PRO A 282 26.47 -3.59 21.91
N SER A 283 27.39 -4.10 22.74
CA SER A 283 27.06 -4.88 23.94
C SER A 283 26.48 -4.06 25.09
N ILE A 284 26.69 -2.73 25.08
CA ILE A 284 26.19 -1.79 26.10
C ILE A 284 24.83 -1.19 25.69
N GLY A 285 24.58 -1.06 24.38
CA GLY A 285 23.29 -0.64 23.84
C GLY A 285 22.86 0.78 24.22
N THR A 286 23.81 1.68 24.51
CA THR A 286 23.55 3.07 24.92
C THR A 286 24.47 4.06 24.19
N PRO A 287 24.39 4.15 22.85
CA PRO A 287 25.23 5.07 22.09
C PRO A 287 25.03 6.53 22.51
N VAL A 288 26.08 7.33 22.30
CA VAL A 288 26.10 8.77 22.59
C VAL A 288 26.06 9.57 21.30
N LEU A 289 25.14 10.52 21.20
CA LEU A 289 25.03 11.49 20.11
C LEU A 289 25.65 12.84 20.50
N PRO A 290 26.83 13.20 19.97
CA PRO A 290 27.42 14.51 20.21
C PRO A 290 26.73 15.59 19.38
N MET A 291 26.22 16.65 20.04
CA MET A 291 25.70 17.85 19.37
C MET A 291 26.80 18.90 19.23
N THR A 292 27.81 18.62 18.41
CA THR A 292 28.91 19.56 18.18
C THR A 292 28.41 20.86 17.56
N ASN A 293 29.12 21.97 17.83
CA ASN A 293 28.79 23.27 17.23
C ASN A 293 28.86 23.17 15.69
N GLY A 294 27.81 23.65 15.02
CA GLY A 294 27.68 23.59 13.56
C GLY A 294 27.06 22.30 13.00
N LEU A 295 26.74 21.30 13.84
CA LEU A 295 25.98 20.13 13.40
C LEU A 295 24.57 20.54 12.96
N SER A 296 24.21 20.24 11.71
CA SER A 296 22.89 20.58 11.16
C SER A 296 21.80 19.66 11.74
N ILE A 297 20.53 20.11 11.71
CA ILE A 297 19.40 19.22 12.06
C ILE A 297 19.37 17.99 11.17
N GLN A 298 19.66 18.16 9.87
CA GLN A 298 19.73 17.04 8.92
C GLN A 298 20.69 15.94 9.39
N ASP A 299 21.91 16.33 9.79
CA ASP A 299 22.95 15.40 10.21
C ASP A 299 22.68 14.84 11.61
N ALA A 300 22.21 15.68 12.54
CA ALA A 300 21.87 15.26 13.90
C ALA A 300 20.76 14.21 13.91
N VAL A 301 19.71 14.40 13.10
CA VAL A 301 18.64 13.40 12.91
C VAL A 301 19.20 12.14 12.24
N GLY A 302 20.08 12.27 11.24
CA GLY A 302 20.74 11.12 10.61
C GLY A 302 21.52 10.27 11.63
N GLN A 303 22.29 10.92 12.51
CA GLN A 303 23.04 10.24 13.58
C GLN A 303 22.14 9.66 14.67
N LEU A 304 21.04 10.33 15.01
CA LEU A 304 20.01 9.80 15.91
C LEU A 304 19.45 8.48 15.38
N LEU A 305 19.00 8.48 14.12
CA LEU A 305 18.39 7.31 13.50
C LEU A 305 19.40 6.16 13.41
N ALA A 306 20.65 6.45 13.04
CA ALA A 306 21.73 5.45 13.04
C ALA A 306 22.01 4.89 14.45
N GLY A 307 22.00 5.74 15.48
CA GLY A 307 22.17 5.34 16.88
C GLY A 307 21.01 4.48 17.41
N LEU A 308 19.81 4.65 16.85
CA LEU A 308 18.66 3.76 17.04
C LEU A 308 18.66 2.60 16.02
N GLY A 309 19.80 2.26 15.43
CA GLY A 309 19.95 1.11 14.54
C GLY A 309 19.22 1.19 13.19
N TYR A 310 18.62 2.33 12.83
CA TYR A 310 18.03 2.52 11.51
C TYR A 310 19.13 2.69 10.46
N GLN A 311 18.95 2.08 9.29
CA GLN A 311 19.88 2.21 8.18
C GLN A 311 19.41 3.32 7.23
N SER A 312 20.25 4.34 6.99
CA SER A 312 19.93 5.41 6.05
C SER A 312 19.84 4.89 4.62
N LEU A 313 18.82 5.36 3.90
CA LEU A 313 18.67 5.18 2.47
C LEU A 313 19.14 6.45 1.71
N PRO A 314 19.61 6.33 0.46
CA PRO A 314 20.05 7.49 -0.32
C PRO A 314 18.89 8.48 -0.60
N ALA A 315 19.05 9.74 -0.18
CA ALA A 315 18.03 10.79 -0.33
C ALA A 315 17.78 11.23 -1.78
N ASP A 316 18.69 10.89 -2.70
CA ASP A 316 18.59 11.18 -4.14
C ASP A 316 17.64 10.21 -4.88
N ARG A 317 17.34 9.04 -4.29
CA ARG A 317 16.51 8.01 -4.91
C ARG A 317 15.21 7.81 -4.17
N PRO A 318 14.04 7.89 -4.83
CA PRO A 318 12.78 7.62 -4.17
C PRO A 318 12.68 6.14 -3.79
N VAL A 319 11.94 5.86 -2.72
CA VAL A 319 11.50 4.50 -2.40
C VAL A 319 10.33 4.17 -3.32
N VAL A 320 10.44 3.09 -4.08
CA VAL A 320 9.43 2.67 -5.06
C VAL A 320 8.72 1.41 -4.59
N ILE A 321 7.41 1.48 -4.48
CA ILE A 321 6.54 0.32 -4.30
C ILE A 321 5.83 0.06 -5.62
N GLN A 322 5.99 -1.14 -6.16
CA GLN A 322 5.27 -1.57 -7.34
C GLN A 322 4.11 -2.47 -6.93
N GLU A 323 2.90 -2.09 -7.30
CA GLU A 323 1.67 -2.81 -6.99
C GLU A 323 0.78 -2.91 -8.23
N GLU A 324 0.61 -4.13 -8.72
CA GLU A 324 -0.17 -4.43 -9.93
C GLU A 324 0.27 -3.54 -11.12
N GLY A 325 -0.62 -2.65 -11.56
CA GLY A 325 -0.40 -1.71 -12.65
C GLY A 325 0.20 -0.36 -12.27
N VAL A 326 0.50 -0.15 -10.99
CA VAL A 326 0.82 1.15 -10.41
C VAL A 326 2.18 1.10 -9.71
N ALA A 327 2.95 2.18 -9.82
CA ALA A 327 4.13 2.40 -9.00
C ALA A 327 3.95 3.63 -8.11
N LEU A 328 4.25 3.50 -6.83
CA LEU A 328 4.21 4.57 -5.84
C LEU A 328 5.65 4.95 -5.50
N GLU A 329 6.04 6.19 -5.78
CA GLU A 329 7.36 6.74 -5.47
C GLU A 329 7.24 7.70 -4.28
N ALA A 330 7.89 7.36 -3.16
CA ALA A 330 7.95 8.22 -2.00
C ALA A 330 9.34 8.82 -1.83
N LYS A 331 9.40 10.10 -1.49
CA LYS A 331 10.64 10.83 -1.19
C LYS A 331 10.44 11.69 0.03
N GLY A 332 11.46 11.79 0.86
CA GLY A 332 11.44 12.65 2.02
C GLY A 332 12.77 13.26 2.38
N ASN A 333 12.76 14.04 3.45
CA ASN A 333 13.94 14.70 3.99
C ASN A 333 14.90 13.68 4.62
N TRP A 334 14.34 12.63 5.23
CA TRP A 334 15.08 11.45 5.65
C TRP A 334 14.34 10.20 5.18
N MET A 335 15.09 9.20 4.75
CA MET A 335 14.56 7.89 4.39
C MET A 335 15.43 6.85 5.06
N VAL A 336 14.81 5.97 5.85
CA VAL A 336 15.53 4.99 6.64
C VAL A 336 14.82 3.64 6.65
N LEU A 337 15.61 2.58 6.77
CA LEU A 337 15.16 1.22 6.91
C LEU A 337 15.23 0.86 8.41
N ALA A 338 14.13 0.37 8.97
CA ALA A 338 14.04 0.00 10.38
C ALA A 338 14.97 -1.17 10.72
N PRO A 339 15.43 -1.30 11.98
CA PRO A 339 16.18 -2.49 12.40
C PRO A 339 15.40 -3.78 12.13
N GLU A 340 16.11 -4.86 11.80
CA GLU A 340 15.48 -6.16 11.59
C GLU A 340 14.91 -6.68 12.92
N VAL A 341 13.59 -6.88 12.96
CA VAL A 341 12.90 -7.48 14.11
C VAL A 341 12.43 -8.87 13.71
N SER A 342 12.81 -9.88 14.49
CA SER A 342 12.46 -11.28 14.24
C SER A 342 10.97 -11.45 13.93
N ASN A 343 10.65 -12.17 12.87
CA ASN A 343 9.29 -12.45 12.37
C ASN A 343 8.49 -11.24 11.84
N LYS A 344 9.15 -10.12 11.49
CA LYS A 344 8.52 -9.02 10.76
C LYS A 344 9.32 -8.65 9.51
N PRO A 345 8.64 -8.31 8.40
CA PRO A 345 9.33 -7.68 7.27
C PRO A 345 9.92 -6.35 7.72
N GLN A 346 11.08 -6.01 7.15
CA GLN A 346 11.76 -4.76 7.48
C GLN A 346 10.97 -3.58 6.90
N GLU A 347 10.64 -2.62 7.76
CA GLU A 347 9.83 -1.45 7.41
C GLU A 347 10.71 -0.29 6.93
N VAL A 348 10.22 0.48 5.97
CA VAL A 348 10.85 1.71 5.48
C VAL A 348 10.10 2.91 6.01
N TYR A 349 10.83 3.90 6.54
CA TYR A 349 10.28 5.15 7.06
C TYR A 349 10.77 6.30 6.18
N VAL A 350 9.84 7.13 5.71
CA VAL A 350 10.10 8.36 4.96
C VAL A 350 9.58 9.52 5.79
N ILE A 351 10.50 10.38 6.24
CA ILE A 351 10.22 11.48 7.16
C ILE A 351 10.27 12.80 6.40
N ASN A 352 9.21 13.58 6.50
CA ASN A 352 9.05 14.87 5.86
C ASN A 352 8.93 16.00 6.88
N LEU A 353 9.67 17.08 6.67
CA LEU A 353 9.51 18.32 7.40
C LEU A 353 8.50 19.21 6.66
N THR A 354 7.33 19.44 7.23
CA THR A 354 6.24 20.16 6.53
C THR A 354 5.49 21.11 7.46
N GLU A 355 4.94 22.20 6.92
CA GLU A 355 3.98 23.04 7.66
C GLU A 355 2.56 22.46 7.63
N ASN A 356 2.28 21.63 6.61
CA ASN A 356 0.96 21.09 6.33
C ASN A 356 1.02 19.56 6.50
N PRO A 357 0.67 19.02 7.68
CA PRO A 357 0.74 17.58 7.93
C PRO A 357 -0.26 16.76 7.10
N ASN A 358 -1.20 17.42 6.42
CA ASN A 358 -2.24 16.81 5.58
C ASN A 358 -1.94 16.96 4.08
N GLU A 359 -0.71 17.29 3.69
CA GLU A 359 -0.33 17.37 2.26
C GLU A 359 -0.55 16.06 1.52
N ILE A 360 -0.26 14.95 2.18
CA ILE A 360 -0.56 13.60 1.71
C ILE A 360 -1.78 13.12 2.49
N PRO A 361 -2.86 12.69 1.80
CA PRO A 361 -4.04 12.15 2.46
C PRO A 361 -3.75 10.92 3.34
N ASP A 362 -4.38 10.85 4.51
CA ASP A 362 -4.15 9.76 5.49
C ASP A 362 -4.50 8.37 4.96
N TYR A 363 -5.47 8.28 4.05
CA TYR A 363 -5.81 7.00 3.43
C TYR A 363 -4.63 6.46 2.61
N LEU A 364 -3.90 7.31 1.87
CA LEU A 364 -2.69 6.90 1.13
C LEU A 364 -1.55 6.51 2.08
N LYS A 365 -1.35 7.27 3.16
CA LYS A 365 -0.35 6.91 4.19
C LYS A 365 -0.66 5.53 4.79
N SER A 366 -1.93 5.27 5.07
CA SER A 366 -2.40 4.00 5.63
C SER A 366 -2.21 2.84 4.66
N GLU A 367 -2.50 3.02 3.37
CA GLU A 367 -2.25 2.00 2.35
C GLU A 367 -0.77 1.68 2.19
N LEU A 368 0.09 2.69 2.15
CA LEU A 368 1.54 2.49 2.09
C LEU A 368 2.08 1.79 3.35
N ALA A 369 1.55 2.12 4.52
CA ALA A 369 1.94 1.49 5.78
C ALA A 369 1.63 -0.01 5.80
N LYS A 370 0.51 -0.45 5.20
CA LYS A 370 0.21 -1.90 5.04
C LYS A 370 1.25 -2.64 4.20
N LYS A 371 2.01 -1.92 3.36
CA LYS A 371 3.10 -2.44 2.53
C LYS A 371 4.48 -2.25 3.17
N GLY A 372 4.53 -1.79 4.42
CA GLY A 372 5.77 -1.55 5.15
C GLY A 372 6.45 -0.22 4.83
N LEU A 373 5.77 0.72 4.17
CA LEU A 373 6.28 2.08 3.93
C LEU A 373 5.51 3.11 4.77
N HIS A 374 6.18 3.66 5.77
CA HIS A 374 5.60 4.62 6.70
C HIS A 374 6.00 6.04 6.32
N LEU A 375 5.02 6.86 5.96
CA LEU A 375 5.22 8.30 5.75
C LEU A 375 4.96 9.04 7.06
N ARG A 376 5.94 9.83 7.52
CA ARG A 376 5.87 10.60 8.77
C ARG A 376 6.09 12.08 8.50
N ASP A 377 5.09 12.88 8.81
CA ASP A 377 5.16 14.33 8.68
C ASP A 377 5.48 14.97 10.03
N VAL A 378 6.49 15.82 10.04
CA VAL A 378 6.97 16.55 11.22
C VAL A 378 6.72 18.03 11.01
N VAL A 379 5.94 18.63 11.91
CA VAL A 379 5.63 20.07 11.87
C VAL A 379 6.59 20.86 12.76
N PRO A 380 7.34 21.83 12.21
CA PRO A 380 8.22 22.69 12.99
C PRO A 380 7.52 23.38 14.17
N PRO A 381 8.18 23.55 15.33
CA PRO A 381 7.58 24.24 16.48
C PRO A 381 7.23 25.72 16.21
N ALA A 382 8.01 26.41 15.37
CA ALA A 382 7.80 27.82 15.04
C ALA A 382 6.48 28.07 14.29
N THR A 383 5.99 27.08 13.55
CA THR A 383 4.77 27.18 12.72
C THR A 383 3.54 26.63 13.44
N ALA A 384 3.74 25.81 14.48
CA ALA A 384 2.67 25.26 15.33
C ALA A 384 1.83 26.33 16.06
N LYS A 385 2.33 27.57 16.21
CA LYS A 385 1.56 28.69 16.80
C LYS A 385 0.50 29.28 15.85
N ASN A 386 0.60 29.04 14.55
CA ASN A 386 -0.38 29.49 13.54
C ASN A 386 -1.35 28.38 13.11
N SER A 387 -1.15 27.14 13.57
CA SER A 387 -2.04 26.01 13.28
C SER A 387 -3.17 25.90 14.30
N ARG A 388 -3.93 26.99 14.54
CA ARG A 388 -5.29 26.88 15.12
C ARG A 388 -6.29 26.99 13.99
N SER A 389 -6.92 25.84 13.70
CA SER A 389 -8.11 25.66 12.87
C SER A 389 -8.14 26.48 11.57
N ASN A 390 -7.45 25.99 10.54
CA ASN A 390 -8.11 25.90 9.24
C ASN A 390 -8.70 24.50 9.16
N THR A 391 -9.82 24.29 9.86
CA THR A 391 -10.88 23.44 9.31
C THR A 391 -11.32 24.17 8.05
N LEU A 392 -10.58 23.96 6.97
CA LEU A 392 -11.15 24.08 5.65
C LEU A 392 -12.29 23.08 5.70
N GLU A 393 -13.50 23.58 5.89
CA GLU A 393 -14.68 22.94 5.37
C GLU A 393 -14.27 22.41 4.01
N SER A 394 -14.18 21.09 3.93
CA SER A 394 -14.22 20.40 2.66
C SER A 394 -15.53 20.83 2.05
N ASN A 395 -15.52 21.98 1.35
CA ASN A 395 -16.43 22.24 0.27
C ASN A 395 -16.24 21.04 -0.63
N GLU A 396 -17.07 20.02 -0.47
CA GLU A 396 -17.27 19.00 -1.49
C GLU A 396 -17.61 19.78 -2.75
N PRO A 397 -16.68 19.89 -3.72
CA PRO A 397 -17.04 20.43 -5.02
C PRO A 397 -17.91 19.33 -5.60
N GLY A 398 -19.24 19.55 -5.58
CA GLY A 398 -20.31 18.61 -5.93
C GLY A 398 -19.80 17.28 -6.47
N ALA A 399 -19.77 16.27 -5.61
CA ALA A 399 -19.23 14.94 -5.88
C ALA A 399 -19.65 14.47 -7.28
N ARG A 400 -18.74 14.61 -8.25
CA ARG A 400 -18.91 13.92 -9.52
C ARG A 400 -18.95 12.44 -9.18
N PRO A 401 -19.92 11.67 -9.69
CA PRO A 401 -19.99 10.25 -9.39
C PRO A 401 -18.65 9.62 -9.75
N SER A 402 -18.01 9.01 -8.76
CA SER A 402 -16.77 8.25 -8.91
C SER A 402 -17.03 7.08 -9.86
N GLN A 403 -16.81 7.28 -11.16
CA GLN A 403 -17.13 6.28 -12.18
C GLN A 403 -15.87 5.53 -12.61
N ILE A 404 -15.89 4.23 -12.35
CA ILE A 404 -15.03 3.26 -13.01
C ILE A 404 -15.83 2.69 -14.17
N LYS A 405 -15.27 2.74 -15.37
CA LYS A 405 -15.85 2.11 -16.56
C LYS A 405 -14.89 1.07 -17.09
N THR A 406 -15.44 0.08 -17.77
CA THR A 406 -14.66 -0.90 -18.51
C THR A 406 -15.17 -0.87 -19.94
N TRP A 407 -14.29 -0.54 -20.87
CA TRP A 407 -14.60 -0.67 -22.29
C TRP A 407 -14.68 -2.14 -22.68
N PRO A 408 -15.55 -2.48 -23.64
CA PRO A 408 -15.69 -3.85 -24.08
C PRO A 408 -14.39 -4.42 -24.64
N PRO A 409 -14.20 -5.75 -24.63
CA PRO A 409 -13.00 -6.39 -25.15
C PRO A 409 -12.94 -6.40 -26.69
N ASP A 410 -14.08 -6.23 -27.37
CA ASP A 410 -14.13 -6.19 -28.83
C ASP A 410 -13.66 -4.84 -29.38
N LYS A 411 -12.78 -4.86 -30.39
CA LYS A 411 -12.16 -3.64 -30.93
C LYS A 411 -13.15 -2.72 -31.64
N GLN A 412 -14.20 -3.25 -32.26
CA GLN A 412 -15.25 -2.42 -32.86
C GLN A 412 -16.02 -1.70 -31.76
N GLU A 413 -16.37 -2.42 -30.69
CA GLU A 413 -17.05 -1.84 -29.54
C GLU A 413 -16.17 -0.83 -28.78
N ILE A 414 -14.84 -0.99 -28.78
CA ILE A 414 -13.90 0.03 -28.26
C ILE A 414 -13.96 1.31 -29.09
N VAL A 415 -14.01 1.21 -30.43
CA VAL A 415 -14.18 2.38 -31.31
C VAL A 415 -15.46 3.12 -30.92
N ASP A 416 -16.55 2.37 -30.77
CA ASP A 416 -17.86 2.91 -30.43
C ASP A 416 -17.85 3.58 -29.06
N ALA A 417 -17.30 2.91 -28.04
CA ALA A 417 -17.20 3.44 -26.69
C ALA A 417 -16.35 4.72 -26.62
N LEU A 418 -15.26 4.78 -27.39
CA LEU A 418 -14.42 5.97 -27.49
C LEU A 418 -15.19 7.11 -28.17
N LEU A 419 -15.81 6.90 -29.33
CA LEU A 419 -16.60 7.94 -30.01
C LEU A 419 -17.73 8.48 -29.12
N LEU A 420 -18.47 7.60 -28.45
CA LEU A 420 -19.53 7.97 -27.51
C LEU A 420 -18.99 8.77 -26.31
N SER A 421 -17.79 8.46 -25.81
CA SER A 421 -17.16 9.24 -24.72
C SER A 421 -16.87 10.69 -25.12
N TYR A 422 -16.66 10.94 -26.41
CA TYR A 422 -16.53 12.29 -26.99
C TYR A 422 -17.88 12.94 -27.34
N GLY A 423 -19.00 12.23 -27.18
CA GLY A 423 -20.33 12.69 -27.56
C GLY A 423 -20.57 12.64 -29.07
N ILE A 424 -19.79 11.84 -29.80
CA ILE A 424 -19.90 11.69 -31.25
C ILE A 424 -20.89 10.57 -31.52
N THR A 425 -22.02 10.92 -32.15
CA THR A 425 -22.96 9.95 -32.71
C THR A 425 -22.50 9.50 -34.08
N PHE A 426 -22.70 8.23 -34.41
CA PHE A 426 -22.26 7.65 -35.68
C PHE A 426 -23.32 6.72 -36.29
N GLY A 427 -23.34 6.66 -37.61
CA GLY A 427 -24.03 5.64 -38.39
C GLY A 427 -23.21 4.35 -38.45
N ILE A 428 -23.90 3.23 -38.63
CA ILE A 428 -23.31 1.88 -38.70
C ILE A 428 -23.54 1.34 -40.10
N ALA A 429 -22.50 0.76 -40.71
CA ALA A 429 -22.63 -0.04 -41.92
C ALA A 429 -23.25 0.69 -43.12
N GLU A 430 -22.95 1.97 -43.32
CA GLU A 430 -23.53 2.80 -44.38
C GLU A 430 -22.85 2.52 -45.73
N ASN A 431 -23.63 2.40 -46.82
CA ASN A 431 -23.10 2.24 -48.18
C ASN A 431 -22.88 3.61 -48.82
N LEU A 432 -21.66 3.90 -49.24
CA LEU A 432 -21.27 5.09 -49.99
C LEU A 432 -20.98 4.72 -51.45
N SER A 433 -21.73 5.30 -52.39
CA SER A 433 -21.50 5.10 -53.82
C SER A 433 -20.51 6.14 -54.33
N VAL A 434 -19.45 5.71 -55.01
CA VAL A 434 -18.36 6.57 -55.50
C VAL A 434 -18.13 6.32 -56.99
N GLU A 435 -18.00 7.38 -57.78
CA GLU A 435 -17.79 7.29 -59.23
C GLU A 435 -16.30 7.35 -59.59
N LEU A 436 -15.77 6.22 -60.08
CA LEU A 436 -14.36 6.05 -60.46
C LEU A 436 -14.03 6.73 -61.79
N GLY A 437 -15.01 6.83 -62.70
CA GLY A 437 -14.83 7.37 -64.05
C GLY A 437 -15.64 6.55 -65.07
N ASP A 438 -15.90 7.11 -66.26
CA ASP A 438 -16.59 6.43 -67.37
C ASP A 438 -17.96 5.80 -67.02
N GLY A 439 -18.68 6.41 -66.06
CA GLY A 439 -19.96 5.91 -65.58
C GLY A 439 -19.87 4.71 -64.62
N LEU A 440 -18.65 4.27 -64.25
CA LEU A 440 -18.42 3.19 -63.30
C LEU A 440 -18.61 3.69 -61.86
N ARG A 441 -19.55 3.08 -61.14
CA ARG A 441 -19.80 3.33 -59.71
C ARG A 441 -19.38 2.14 -58.87
N VAL A 442 -18.71 2.40 -57.77
CA VAL A 442 -18.42 1.41 -56.74
C VAL A 442 -19.12 1.81 -55.45
N ASP A 443 -19.93 0.88 -54.97
CA ASP A 443 -20.56 0.99 -53.66
C ASP A 443 -19.62 0.42 -52.61
N THR A 444 -19.13 1.29 -51.73
CA THR A 444 -18.24 0.93 -50.63
C THR A 444 -19.02 0.97 -49.33
N ARG A 445 -19.04 -0.15 -48.60
CA ARG A 445 -19.63 -0.22 -47.27
C ARG A 445 -18.64 0.31 -46.23
N THR A 446 -19.06 1.32 -45.48
CA THR A 446 -18.30 1.90 -44.37
C THR A 446 -18.68 1.22 -43.06
N ASP A 447 -17.76 1.12 -42.11
CA ASP A 447 -18.08 0.53 -40.81
C ASP A 447 -18.76 1.55 -39.89
N ARG A 448 -18.23 2.78 -39.85
CA ARG A 448 -18.81 3.90 -39.08
C ARG A 448 -18.76 5.19 -39.88
N THR A 449 -19.82 6.00 -39.79
CA THR A 449 -19.88 7.33 -40.40
C THR A 449 -20.34 8.37 -39.39
N PHE A 450 -19.67 9.51 -39.32
CA PHE A 450 -20.05 10.59 -38.40
C PHE A 450 -19.53 11.94 -38.88
N GLU A 451 -20.01 13.01 -38.27
CA GLU A 451 -19.47 14.35 -38.49
C GLU A 451 -18.50 14.75 -37.38
N LEU A 452 -17.37 15.34 -37.77
CA LEU A 452 -16.38 15.86 -36.86
C LEU A 452 -15.89 17.22 -37.38
N GLY A 453 -16.11 18.28 -36.60
CA GLY A 453 -15.68 19.63 -36.99
C GLY A 453 -16.31 20.16 -38.29
N GLY A 454 -17.55 19.74 -38.60
CA GLY A 454 -18.24 20.09 -39.84
C GLY A 454 -17.81 19.28 -41.07
N GLN A 455 -16.92 18.30 -40.90
CA GLN A 455 -16.50 17.38 -41.95
C GLN A 455 -17.04 15.97 -41.70
N ARG A 456 -17.68 15.39 -42.71
CA ARG A 456 -18.11 13.99 -42.66
C ARG A 456 -16.89 13.06 -42.71
N THR A 457 -16.83 12.11 -41.79
CA THR A 457 -15.74 11.14 -41.64
C THR A 457 -16.30 9.72 -41.76
N ALA A 458 -15.61 8.87 -42.50
CA ALA A 458 -15.93 7.45 -42.67
C ALA A 458 -14.77 6.59 -42.13
N LEU A 459 -15.08 5.66 -41.23
CA LEU A 459 -14.14 4.66 -40.72
C LEU A 459 -14.30 3.34 -41.46
N PHE A 460 -13.16 2.74 -41.78
CA PHE A 460 -13.05 1.39 -42.33
C PHE A 460 -12.24 0.53 -41.37
N PHE A 461 -12.80 -0.59 -40.95
CA PHE A 461 -12.19 -1.56 -40.02
C PHE A 461 -11.30 -2.59 -40.73
N HIS A 462 -11.14 -2.42 -42.04
CA HIS A 462 -10.33 -3.25 -42.93
C HIS A 462 -9.54 -2.36 -43.89
N ASN A 463 -8.53 -2.95 -44.53
CA ASN A 463 -7.80 -2.26 -45.59
C ASN A 463 -8.76 -1.88 -46.72
N THR A 464 -8.68 -0.63 -47.15
CA THR A 464 -9.53 -0.07 -48.19
C THR A 464 -8.65 0.45 -49.31
N ASP A 465 -9.11 0.26 -50.55
CA ASP A 465 -8.36 0.66 -51.72
C ASP A 465 -7.99 2.16 -51.68
N PRO A 466 -6.73 2.53 -51.96
CA PRO A 466 -6.29 3.93 -51.92
C PRO A 466 -7.05 4.86 -52.89
N GLU A 467 -7.48 4.35 -54.04
CA GLU A 467 -8.23 5.11 -55.04
C GLU A 467 -9.62 5.46 -54.52
N THR A 468 -10.33 4.48 -53.94
CA THR A 468 -11.63 4.70 -53.29
C THR A 468 -11.55 5.76 -52.19
N ARG A 469 -10.52 5.72 -51.34
CA ARG A 469 -10.33 6.72 -50.27
C ARG A 469 -10.08 8.12 -50.83
N LYS A 470 -9.24 8.21 -51.86
CA LYS A 470 -8.95 9.49 -52.52
C LYS A 470 -10.22 10.06 -53.17
N LEU A 471 -11.02 9.23 -53.83
CA LEU A 471 -12.28 9.66 -54.44
C LEU A 471 -13.31 10.11 -53.39
N LEU A 472 -13.43 9.43 -52.25
CA LEU A 472 -14.27 9.87 -51.14
C LEU A 472 -13.84 11.25 -50.61
N GLN A 473 -12.54 11.47 -50.49
CA GLN A 473 -11.97 12.73 -50.01
C GLN A 473 -12.14 13.87 -51.03
N ASP A 474 -11.78 13.63 -52.29
CA ASP A 474 -11.67 14.66 -53.32
C ASP A 474 -13.03 15.01 -53.95
N LYS A 475 -13.90 14.02 -54.17
CA LYS A 475 -15.19 14.23 -54.84
C LYS A 475 -16.36 14.43 -53.88
N GLN A 476 -16.31 13.83 -52.68
CA GLN A 476 -17.42 13.90 -51.72
C GLN A 476 -17.08 14.68 -50.45
N GLY A 477 -15.83 15.14 -50.29
CA GLY A 477 -15.37 15.86 -49.10
C GLY A 477 -15.32 15.00 -47.84
N ILE A 478 -15.51 13.68 -47.96
CA ILE A 478 -15.58 12.75 -46.84
C ILE A 478 -14.16 12.33 -46.45
N LYS A 479 -13.82 12.52 -45.17
CA LYS A 479 -12.56 12.05 -44.63
C LYS A 479 -12.60 10.54 -44.43
N ALA A 480 -11.91 9.80 -45.29
CA ALA A 480 -11.78 8.35 -45.19
C ALA A 480 -10.61 7.95 -44.28
N VAL A 481 -10.90 7.22 -43.19
CA VAL A 481 -9.91 6.78 -42.20
C VAL A 481 -9.92 5.27 -42.10
N GLU A 482 -8.72 4.68 -42.19
CA GLU A 482 -8.51 3.24 -42.14
C GLU A 482 -7.98 2.82 -40.77
N LEU A 483 -8.68 1.86 -40.16
CA LEU A 483 -8.40 1.26 -38.86
C LEU A 483 -8.46 -0.26 -38.99
N ASP A 484 -7.45 -0.89 -39.62
CA ASP A 484 -7.42 -2.34 -39.72
C ASP A 484 -7.35 -3.01 -38.34
N LEU A 485 -8.50 -3.45 -37.85
CA LEU A 485 -8.65 -3.98 -36.49
C LEU A 485 -7.92 -5.31 -36.30
N ARG A 486 -7.58 -6.00 -37.40
CA ARG A 486 -6.86 -7.27 -37.36
C ARG A 486 -5.37 -7.07 -37.10
N SER A 487 -4.77 -6.02 -37.67
CA SER A 487 -3.34 -5.72 -37.50
C SER A 487 -3.06 -4.82 -36.30
N LEU A 488 -3.94 -3.87 -35.98
CA LEU A 488 -3.69 -2.89 -34.92
C LEU A 488 -3.82 -3.50 -33.53
N SER A 489 -2.88 -3.22 -32.64
CA SER A 489 -3.08 -3.45 -31.19
C SER A 489 -4.15 -2.50 -30.63
N THR A 490 -4.77 -2.84 -29.49
CA THR A 490 -5.76 -1.97 -28.84
C THR A 490 -5.18 -0.58 -28.52
N ARG A 491 -3.91 -0.50 -28.14
CA ARG A 491 -3.21 0.76 -27.86
C ARG A 491 -3.05 1.61 -29.12
N GLU A 492 -2.65 1.02 -30.24
CA GLU A 492 -2.51 1.74 -31.52
C GLU A 492 -3.87 2.19 -32.05
N LEU A 493 -4.90 1.35 -31.91
CA LEU A 493 -6.27 1.69 -32.26
C LEU A 493 -6.75 2.92 -31.49
N ILE A 494 -6.64 2.90 -30.16
CA ILE A 494 -7.02 4.03 -29.30
C ILE A 494 -6.21 5.28 -29.68
N SER A 495 -4.89 5.16 -29.87
CA SER A 495 -4.03 6.28 -30.27
C SER A 495 -4.46 6.92 -31.60
N ARG A 496 -4.76 6.11 -32.62
CA ARG A 496 -5.24 6.61 -33.93
C ARG A 496 -6.60 7.29 -33.80
N LEU A 497 -7.52 6.72 -33.02
CA LEU A 497 -8.83 7.30 -32.77
C LEU A 497 -8.75 8.62 -32.00
N LEU A 498 -7.90 8.69 -30.96
CA LEU A 498 -7.67 9.92 -30.20
C LEU A 498 -7.14 11.03 -31.11
N ASN A 499 -6.14 10.73 -31.93
CA ASN A 499 -5.62 11.66 -32.94
C ASN A 499 -6.70 12.09 -33.94
N LEU A 500 -7.59 11.18 -34.34
CA LEU A 500 -8.70 11.49 -35.24
C LEU A 500 -9.67 12.50 -34.62
N VAL A 501 -10.06 12.32 -33.36
CA VAL A 501 -10.92 13.27 -32.61
C VAL A 501 -10.14 14.51 -32.12
N GLY A 502 -8.86 14.61 -32.49
CA GLY A 502 -7.96 15.72 -32.20
C GLY A 502 -7.52 15.78 -30.73
N ASP A 503 -7.60 14.70 -29.97
CA ASP A 503 -6.98 14.57 -28.65
C ASP A 503 -5.58 13.94 -28.81
N GLN A 504 -4.54 14.68 -28.43
CA GLN A 504 -3.14 14.27 -28.61
C GLN A 504 -2.62 13.42 -27.44
N ALA A 505 -3.52 12.79 -26.69
CA ALA A 505 -3.16 11.90 -25.59
C ALA A 505 -2.38 10.67 -26.10
N ALA A 506 -1.22 10.42 -25.48
CA ALA A 506 -0.34 9.31 -25.81
C ALA A 506 -0.35 8.26 -24.69
N TYR A 507 -0.17 6.99 -25.09
CA TYR A 507 0.04 5.89 -24.15
C TYR A 507 1.45 5.98 -23.57
N ARG A 508 1.56 6.27 -22.27
CA ARG A 508 2.84 6.38 -21.56
C ARG A 508 2.65 6.19 -20.06
N GLU A 509 3.75 6.13 -19.32
CA GLU A 509 3.72 6.29 -17.87
C GLU A 509 3.40 7.75 -17.53
N HIS A 510 2.27 7.97 -16.86
CA HIS A 510 1.88 9.27 -16.34
C HIS A 510 2.23 9.36 -14.86
N ARG A 511 2.64 10.56 -14.42
CA ARG A 511 3.03 10.86 -13.04
C ARG A 511 1.98 11.77 -12.41
N PHE A 512 1.38 11.33 -11.31
CA PHE A 512 0.39 12.08 -10.57
C PHE A 512 0.92 12.38 -9.16
N SER A 513 1.06 13.66 -8.81
CA SER A 513 1.42 14.05 -7.45
C SER A 513 0.29 13.76 -6.47
N ALA A 514 0.58 13.02 -5.41
CA ALA A 514 -0.31 12.83 -4.27
C ALA A 514 -0.11 13.86 -3.15
N ALA A 515 0.99 14.60 -3.18
CA ALA A 515 1.19 15.73 -2.28
C ALA A 515 0.53 16.99 -2.85
N SER A 516 -0.21 17.70 -1.99
CA SER A 516 -0.74 19.04 -2.28
C SER A 516 0.29 20.11 -1.91
N GLY A 517 0.32 21.24 -2.63
CA GLY A 517 1.19 22.38 -2.30
C GLY A 517 2.52 22.42 -3.06
N SER A 518 3.55 22.99 -2.42
CA SER A 518 4.84 23.35 -3.04
C SER A 518 5.83 22.19 -3.18
N VAL A 519 5.53 21.01 -2.61
CA VAL A 519 6.43 19.84 -2.60
C VAL A 519 5.77 18.63 -3.25
N GLN A 520 5.43 18.75 -4.54
CA GLN A 520 4.70 17.73 -5.31
C GLN A 520 5.44 16.39 -5.48
N ASP A 521 6.76 16.36 -5.27
CA ASP A 521 7.58 15.16 -5.46
C ASP A 521 7.64 14.23 -4.24
N ARG A 522 6.94 14.54 -3.14
CA ARG A 522 6.97 13.73 -1.90
C ARG A 522 6.32 12.37 -2.04
N LEU A 523 5.24 12.30 -2.82
CA LEU A 523 4.58 11.06 -3.17
C LEU A 523 4.04 11.19 -4.59
N THR A 524 4.56 10.37 -5.51
CA THR A 524 4.09 10.29 -6.89
C THR A 524 3.45 8.93 -7.14
N VAL A 525 2.26 8.94 -7.73
CA VAL A 525 1.61 7.76 -8.30
C VAL A 525 1.92 7.69 -9.79
N LYS A 526 2.43 6.56 -10.25
CA LYS A 526 2.78 6.31 -11.66
C LYS A 526 1.93 5.21 -12.24
N VAL A 527 1.29 5.48 -13.37
CA VAL A 527 0.45 4.50 -14.05
C VAL A 527 0.60 4.64 -15.57
N TRP A 528 0.66 3.51 -16.26
CA TRP A 528 0.64 3.47 -17.73
C TRP A 528 -0.77 3.62 -18.27
N GLY A 529 -0.95 4.48 -19.27
CA GLY A 529 -2.26 4.69 -19.89
C GLY A 529 -2.29 5.91 -20.80
N PHE A 530 -3.50 6.28 -21.22
CA PHE A 530 -3.81 7.56 -21.86
C PHE A 530 -4.47 8.48 -20.84
N GLN A 531 -3.87 9.62 -20.58
CA GLN A 531 -4.54 10.73 -19.90
C GLN A 531 -5.15 11.63 -20.97
N LEU A 532 -6.48 11.60 -21.12
CA LEU A 532 -7.16 12.37 -22.15
C LEU A 532 -7.03 13.87 -21.85
N THR A 533 -6.78 14.68 -22.88
CA THR A 533 -6.57 16.12 -22.73
C THR A 533 -7.88 16.91 -22.78
N LYS A 534 -8.85 16.40 -23.55
CA LYS A 534 -10.17 17.04 -23.73
C LYS A 534 -11.24 16.50 -22.78
N LYS A 535 -10.94 15.43 -22.04
CA LYS A 535 -11.89 14.75 -21.15
C LYS A 535 -11.22 14.42 -19.82
N PRO A 536 -11.95 14.48 -18.69
CA PRO A 536 -11.44 14.11 -17.37
C PRO A 536 -11.35 12.59 -17.22
N MET A 537 -10.56 11.92 -18.07
CA MET A 537 -10.55 10.46 -18.17
C MET A 537 -9.11 9.94 -18.26
N PHE A 538 -8.84 8.88 -17.51
CA PHE A 538 -7.62 8.10 -17.58
C PHE A 538 -7.95 6.69 -18.08
N VAL A 539 -7.53 6.40 -19.31
CA VAL A 539 -7.79 5.13 -20.00
C VAL A 539 -6.58 4.23 -19.86
N THR A 540 -6.72 3.05 -19.27
CA THR A 540 -5.59 2.15 -18.97
C THR A 540 -5.94 0.68 -19.16
N ASP A 541 -4.96 -0.12 -19.56
CA ASP A 541 -5.00 -1.59 -19.59
C ASP A 541 -4.35 -2.21 -18.33
N ARG A 542 -3.96 -1.37 -17.38
CA ARG A 542 -3.31 -1.77 -16.14
C ARG A 542 -4.30 -1.70 -15.00
N GLN A 543 -4.40 -2.78 -14.21
CA GLN A 543 -5.22 -2.80 -13.02
C GLN A 543 -4.70 -1.76 -12.01
N ILE A 544 -5.59 -0.88 -11.56
CA ILE A 544 -5.31 0.04 -10.47
C ILE A 544 -5.88 -0.58 -9.19
N PRO A 545 -5.08 -0.71 -8.12
CA PRO A 545 -5.56 -1.21 -6.83
C PRO A 545 -6.78 -0.40 -6.35
N PRO A 546 -7.85 -1.06 -5.82
CA PRO A 546 -9.07 -0.36 -5.39
C PRO A 546 -8.84 0.78 -4.40
N ALA A 547 -7.86 0.62 -3.52
CA ALA A 547 -7.51 1.65 -2.54
C ALA A 547 -6.97 2.95 -3.16
N LEU A 548 -6.48 2.89 -4.41
CA LEU A 548 -6.01 4.06 -5.16
C LEU A 548 -7.08 4.68 -6.06
N HIS A 549 -8.27 4.09 -6.21
CA HIS A 549 -9.31 4.68 -7.08
C HIS A 549 -9.74 6.06 -6.60
N LYS A 550 -9.91 6.22 -5.28
CA LYS A 550 -10.22 7.51 -4.64
C LYS A 550 -9.24 8.62 -5.04
N PHE A 551 -7.94 8.29 -5.15
CA PHE A 551 -6.91 9.24 -5.55
C PHE A 551 -7.15 9.83 -6.95
N PHE A 552 -7.51 9.00 -7.94
CA PHE A 552 -7.79 9.48 -9.29
C PHE A 552 -9.07 10.34 -9.33
N PHE A 553 -10.09 9.97 -8.57
CA PHE A 553 -11.34 10.75 -8.50
C PHE A 553 -11.14 12.12 -7.84
N GLU A 554 -10.33 12.21 -6.79
CA GLU A 554 -9.95 13.49 -6.17
C GLU A 554 -9.16 14.40 -7.12
N LYS A 555 -8.43 13.80 -8.08
CA LYS A 555 -7.79 14.54 -9.19
C LYS A 555 -8.77 14.88 -10.32
N GLY A 556 -10.05 14.54 -10.16
CA GLY A 556 -11.09 14.78 -11.15
C GLY A 556 -10.97 13.88 -12.38
N LEU A 557 -10.36 12.70 -12.27
CA LEU A 557 -10.19 11.74 -13.37
C LEU A 557 -11.12 10.53 -13.18
N GLU A 558 -11.91 10.22 -14.21
CA GLU A 558 -12.59 8.92 -14.34
C GLU A 558 -11.59 7.84 -14.77
N ILE A 559 -11.74 6.63 -14.24
CA ILE A 559 -10.88 5.50 -14.62
C ILE A 559 -11.63 4.65 -15.64
N VAL A 560 -10.98 4.37 -16.78
CA VAL A 560 -11.54 3.53 -17.83
C VAL A 560 -10.58 2.41 -18.18
N TYR A 561 -11.01 1.17 -17.99
CA TYR A 561 -10.20 0.01 -18.33
C TYR A 561 -10.43 -0.45 -19.77
N PHE A 562 -9.36 -0.83 -20.47
CA PHE A 562 -9.43 -1.56 -21.76
C PHE A 562 -8.57 -2.83 -21.71
N ARG A 563 -8.72 -3.73 -22.69
CA ARG A 563 -7.98 -4.99 -22.77
C ARG A 563 -7.12 -5.11 -24.02
#